data_AF-A0A1I8BMN6-F1
#
_entry.id   AF-A0A1I8BMN6-F1
#
_cell.length_a   1.000
_cell.length_b   1.000
_cell.length_c   1.000
_cell.angle_alpha   90.00
_cell.angle_beta   90.00
_cell.angle_gamma   90.00
#
_symmetry.space_group_name_H-M   'P 1'
#
loop_
_entity.id
_entity.type
_entity.pdbx_description
1 polymer ?
#
loop_
_entity_poly.entity_id
_entity_poly.type
_entity_poly.pdbx_seq_one_letter_code
_entity_poly.pdbx_strand_id
1 'polypeptide(L)'
;MVDQAFTKPVSNFYKLKLSKEEYALIMAILFSQSNAEGISRRGKELLYEESVRYTKMLLRHVQNKFGEIGGVKRLDECLRLIYCSFVNARAIREMRSLRVSATKKQGEVETRNKLYDDFVEQLF
;
A
#
# COMPACT_ATOMS: atom_id res chain seq x y z
N MET A 1 -16.38 -7.77 -3.52
CA MET A 1 -14.90 -7.90 -3.61
C MET A 1 -14.16 -6.59 -3.29
N VAL A 2 -14.60 -5.43 -3.81
CA VAL A 2 -13.91 -4.14 -3.56
C VAL A 2 -13.90 -3.77 -2.06
N ASP A 3 -15.00 -3.99 -1.34
CA ASP A 3 -15.06 -3.69 0.10
C ASP A 3 -14.04 -4.48 0.93
N GLN A 4 -13.78 -5.75 0.60
CA GLN A 4 -12.80 -6.57 1.33
C GLN A 4 -11.36 -6.09 1.13
N ALA A 5 -11.04 -5.50 -0.04
CA ALA A 5 -9.70 -5.00 -0.34
C ALA A 5 -9.36 -3.72 0.45
N PHE A 6 -10.37 -2.90 0.78
CA PHE A 6 -10.17 -1.66 1.55
C PHE A 6 -10.42 -1.84 3.06
N THR A 7 -11.29 -2.76 3.47
CA THR A 7 -11.60 -3.00 4.89
C THR A 7 -10.56 -3.85 5.60
N LYS A 8 -10.00 -4.87 4.93
CA LYS A 8 -9.02 -5.79 5.53
C LYS A 8 -7.73 -5.09 6.01
N PRO A 9 -7.11 -4.17 5.24
CA PRO A 9 -5.94 -3.42 5.70
C PRO A 9 -6.23 -2.60 6.96
N VAL A 10 -7.33 -1.82 6.95
CA VAL A 10 -7.72 -0.96 8.08
C VAL A 10 -8.03 -1.79 9.33
N SER A 11 -8.67 -2.95 9.15
CA SER A 11 -8.99 -3.84 10.26
C SER A 11 -7.75 -4.35 11.01
N ASN A 12 -6.63 -4.53 10.32
CA ASN A 12 -5.39 -5.01 10.95
C ASN A 12 -4.78 -3.93 11.86
N PHE A 13 -4.82 -2.65 11.45
CA PHE A 13 -4.40 -1.54 12.29
C PHE A 13 -5.30 -1.38 13.52
N TYR A 14 -6.63 -1.52 13.33
CA TYR A 14 -7.59 -1.40 14.42
C TYR A 14 -7.45 -2.52 15.46
N LYS A 15 -7.27 -3.77 15.01
CA LYS A 15 -7.09 -4.94 15.89
C LYS A 15 -5.84 -4.83 16.76
N LEU A 16 -4.77 -4.24 16.22
CA LEU A 16 -3.51 -4.15 16.92
C LEU A 16 -3.52 -3.11 18.05
N LYS A 17 -4.54 -2.24 18.11
CA LYS A 17 -4.71 -1.20 19.15
C LYS A 17 -3.43 -0.38 19.35
N LEU A 18 -2.92 0.17 18.24
CA LEU A 18 -1.68 0.95 18.25
C LEU A 18 -1.80 2.16 19.18
N SER A 19 -0.74 2.46 19.92
CA SER A 19 -0.62 3.77 20.56
C SER A 19 -0.35 4.86 19.50
N LYS A 20 -0.48 6.13 19.89
CA LYS A 20 -0.19 7.26 19.00
C LYS A 20 1.27 7.25 18.56
N GLU A 21 2.17 6.89 19.48
CA GLU A 21 3.61 6.78 19.27
C GLU A 21 3.94 5.62 18.32
N GLU A 22 3.36 4.44 18.55
CA GLU A 22 3.53 3.29 17.66
C GLU A 22 3.06 3.63 16.23
N TYR A 23 1.89 4.24 16.10
CA TYR A 23 1.35 4.65 14.80
C TYR A 23 2.25 5.69 14.11
N ALA A 24 2.68 6.73 14.81
CA ALA A 24 3.55 7.76 14.25
C ALA A 24 4.88 7.18 13.76
N LEU A 25 5.49 6.27 14.53
CA LEU A 25 6.74 5.60 14.16
C LEU A 25 6.55 4.65 12.97
N ILE A 26 5.44 3.92 12.91
CA ILE A 26 5.08 3.10 11.73
C ILE A 26 4.98 3.97 10.48
N MET A 27 4.31 5.12 10.56
CA MET A 27 4.18 6.05 9.44
C MET A 27 5.55 6.62 9.03
N ALA A 28 6.40 6.98 9.99
CA ALA A 28 7.75 7.45 9.71
C ALA A 28 8.57 6.39 8.97
N ILE A 29 8.51 5.13 9.40
CA ILE A 29 9.17 3.99 8.72
C ILE A 29 8.63 3.81 7.29
N LEU A 30 7.31 3.89 7.10
CA LEU A 30 6.66 3.79 5.78
C LEU A 30 7.11 4.89 4.81
N PHE A 31 7.34 6.11 5.29
CA PHE A 31 7.77 7.22 4.44
C PHE A 31 9.28 7.25 4.21
N SER A 32 10.07 6.63 5.09
CA SER A 32 11.53 6.54 4.96
C SER A 32 12.03 5.42 4.01
N GLN A 33 11.21 4.98 3.06
CA GLN A 33 11.59 3.85 2.20
C GLN A 33 12.51 4.31 1.07
N SER A 34 13.70 3.71 1.00
CA SER A 34 14.73 4.08 0.01
C SER A 34 14.51 3.46 -1.39
N ASN A 35 13.44 2.69 -1.58
CA ASN A 35 13.17 1.96 -2.81
C ASN A 35 12.33 2.73 -3.84
N ALA A 36 11.97 3.98 -3.57
CA ALA A 36 11.24 4.80 -4.52
C ALA A 36 12.09 5.16 -5.76
N GLU A 37 11.44 5.17 -6.92
CA GLU A 37 12.04 5.58 -8.19
C GLU A 37 12.33 7.08 -8.19
N GLY A 38 13.36 7.50 -8.94
CA GLY A 38 13.73 8.91 -9.07
C GLY A 38 14.55 9.49 -7.91
N ILE A 39 14.87 8.71 -6.88
CA ILE A 39 15.71 9.17 -5.75
C ILE A 39 17.20 8.94 -6.06
N SER A 40 18.01 9.97 -5.81
CA SER A 40 19.47 9.89 -5.93
C SER A 40 20.06 8.86 -4.96
N ARG A 41 21.26 8.34 -5.26
CA ARG A 41 21.95 7.40 -4.36
C ARG A 41 22.06 7.95 -2.94
N ARG A 42 22.47 9.22 -2.80
CA ARG A 42 22.58 9.89 -1.49
C ARG A 42 21.22 9.99 -0.78
N GLY A 43 20.16 10.29 -1.51
CA GLY A 43 18.80 10.31 -0.96
C GLY A 43 18.35 8.94 -0.44
N LYS A 44 18.70 7.85 -1.15
CA LYS A 44 18.42 6.48 -0.71
C LYS A 44 19.16 6.13 0.57
N GLU A 45 20.41 6.54 0.70
CA GLU A 45 21.21 6.36 1.92
C GLU A 45 20.58 7.09 3.11
N LEU A 46 20.19 8.36 2.93
CA LEU A 46 19.53 9.15 3.98
C LEU A 46 18.20 8.51 4.43
N LEU A 47 17.36 8.08 3.48
CA LEU A 47 16.10 7.42 3.80
C LEU A 47 16.33 6.10 4.55
N TYR A 48 17.33 5.32 4.16
CA TYR A 48 17.71 4.11 4.87
C TYR A 48 18.14 4.42 6.32
N GLU A 49 18.99 5.42 6.53
CA GLU A 49 19.43 5.84 7.86
C GLU A 49 18.24 6.26 8.75
N GLU A 50 17.28 7.03 8.21
CA GLU A 50 16.04 7.40 8.91
C GLU A 50 15.19 6.18 9.25
N SER A 51 15.02 5.24 8.32
CA SER A 51 14.23 4.03 8.54
C SER A 51 14.80 3.18 9.68
N VAL A 52 16.13 3.08 9.77
CA VAL A 52 16.82 2.38 10.85
C VAL A 52 16.64 3.12 12.17
N ARG A 53 16.73 4.45 12.16
CA ARG A 53 16.53 5.27 13.36
C ARG A 53 15.12 5.09 13.93
N TYR A 54 14.09 5.22 13.11
CA TYR A 54 12.70 5.07 13.53
C TYR A 54 12.40 3.64 14.00
N THR A 55 12.96 2.62 13.35
CA THR A 55 12.84 1.22 13.80
C THR A 55 13.44 1.02 15.19
N LYS A 56 14.63 1.59 15.45
CA LYS A 56 15.26 1.55 16.79
C LYS A 56 14.48 2.32 17.85
N MET A 57 13.84 3.42 17.47
CA MET A 57 12.95 4.17 18.38
C MET A 57 11.70 3.36 18.72
N LEU A 58 11.11 2.70 17.72
CA LEU A 58 9.96 1.83 17.92
C LEU A 58 10.30 0.66 18.82
N LEU A 59 11.42 -0.04 18.57
CA LEU A 59 11.89 -1.14 19.42
C LEU A 59 12.04 -0.71 20.88
N ARG A 60 12.71 0.42 21.13
CA ARG A 60 12.87 0.96 22.50
C ARG A 60 11.54 1.31 23.13
N HIS A 61 10.64 1.96 22.40
CA HIS A 61 9.31 2.30 22.89
C HIS A 61 8.53 1.04 23.33
N VAL A 62 8.50 0.00 22.48
CA VAL A 62 7.75 -1.22 22.78
C VAL A 62 8.43 -2.07 23.86
N GLN A 63 9.77 -2.09 23.94
CA GLN A 63 10.48 -2.78 25.02
C GLN A 63 10.28 -2.11 26.37
N ASN A 64 10.25 -0.78 26.42
CA ASN A 64 9.93 -0.04 27.65
C ASN A 64 8.52 -0.35 28.17
N LYS A 65 7.58 -0.67 27.26
CA LYS A 65 6.18 -0.92 27.61
C LYS A 65 5.87 -2.39 27.88
N PHE A 66 6.50 -3.32 27.16
CA PHE A 66 6.17 -4.75 27.17
C PHE A 66 7.33 -5.66 27.62
N GLY A 67 8.46 -5.10 28.05
CA GLY A 67 9.70 -5.82 28.34
C GLY A 67 10.45 -6.25 27.07
N GLU A 68 11.63 -6.84 27.22
CA GLU A 68 12.49 -7.17 26.07
C GLU A 68 11.81 -8.11 25.06
N ILE A 69 11.35 -9.28 25.53
CA ILE A 69 10.74 -10.31 24.68
C ILE A 69 9.37 -9.84 24.15
N GLY A 70 8.55 -9.22 25.02
CA GLY A 70 7.24 -8.71 24.64
C GLY A 70 7.35 -7.56 23.62
N GLY A 71 8.34 -6.69 23.79
CA GLY A 71 8.66 -5.61 22.87
C GLY A 71 9.10 -6.13 21.50
N VAL A 72 9.96 -7.16 21.44
CA VAL A 72 10.36 -7.77 20.14
C VAL A 72 9.14 -8.36 19.42
N LYS A 73 8.25 -9.07 20.13
CA LYS A 73 7.01 -9.57 19.53
C LYS A 73 6.13 -8.44 19.00
N ARG A 74 5.97 -7.36 19.78
CA ARG A 74 5.21 -6.18 19.38
C ARG A 74 5.81 -5.47 18.16
N LEU A 75 7.14 -5.40 18.08
CA LEU A 75 7.84 -4.86 16.92
C LEU A 75 7.55 -5.69 15.66
N ASP A 76 7.60 -7.03 15.76
CA ASP A 76 7.24 -7.91 14.63
C ASP A 76 5.82 -7.65 14.13
N GLU A 77 4.85 -7.50 15.04
CA GLU A 77 3.47 -7.15 14.68
C GLU A 77 3.38 -5.82 13.92
N CYS A 78 4.12 -4.80 14.37
CA CYS A 78 4.17 -3.50 13.72
C CYS A 78 4.82 -3.57 12.32
N LEU A 79 5.93 -4.30 12.17
CA LEU A 79 6.60 -4.51 10.88
C LEU A 79 5.71 -5.31 9.92
N ARG A 80 4.89 -6.23 10.44
CA ARG A 80 3.91 -6.97 9.65
C ARG A 80 2.82 -6.07 9.08
N LEU A 81 2.38 -5.05 9.83
CA LEU A 81 1.44 -4.04 9.31
C LEU A 81 2.05 -3.25 8.14
N ILE A 82 3.32 -2.88 8.26
CA ILE A 82 4.09 -2.20 7.20
C ILE A 82 4.14 -3.08 5.95
N TYR A 83 4.54 -4.34 6.10
CA TYR A 83 4.59 -5.31 5.00
C TYR A 83 3.22 -5.50 4.32
N CYS A 84 2.17 -5.71 5.11
CA CYS A 84 0.81 -5.85 4.58
C CYS A 84 0.38 -4.59 3.80
N SER A 85 0.80 -3.40 4.25
CA SER A 85 0.49 -2.15 3.54
C SER A 85 1.10 -2.12 2.14
N PHE A 86 2.33 -2.59 1.95
CA PHE A 86 2.95 -2.73 0.62
C PHE A 86 2.23 -3.74 -0.27
N VAL A 87 1.89 -4.91 0.29
CA VAL A 87 1.15 -5.96 -0.44
C VAL A 87 -0.21 -5.43 -0.91
N ASN A 88 -0.93 -4.74 -0.03
CA ASN A 88 -2.22 -4.15 -0.36
C ASN A 88 -2.09 -3.04 -1.41
N ALA A 89 -1.08 -2.18 -1.29
CA ALA A 89 -0.81 -1.13 -2.27
C ALA A 89 -0.49 -1.71 -3.67
N ARG A 90 0.23 -2.84 -3.73
CA ARG A 90 0.47 -3.56 -4.98
C ARG A 90 -0.83 -4.13 -5.56
N ALA A 91 -1.63 -4.84 -4.76
CA ALA A 91 -2.90 -5.39 -5.19
C ALA A 91 -3.86 -4.30 -5.72
N ILE A 92 -3.93 -3.14 -5.05
CA ILE A 92 -4.73 -2.00 -5.51
C ILE A 92 -4.25 -1.46 -6.86
N ARG A 93 -2.93 -1.36 -7.07
CA ARG A 93 -2.37 -0.92 -8.36
C ARG A 93 -2.71 -1.91 -9.49
N GLU A 94 -2.59 -3.21 -9.23
CA GLU A 94 -2.94 -4.26 -10.20
C GLU A 94 -4.44 -4.22 -10.54
N MET A 95 -5.32 -4.09 -9.54
CA MET A 95 -6.76 -3.94 -9.77
C MET A 95 -7.10 -2.70 -10.61
N ARG A 96 -6.43 -1.56 -10.37
CA ARG A 96 -6.62 -0.34 -11.16
C ARG A 96 -6.22 -0.56 -12.63
N SER A 97 -5.10 -1.22 -12.88
CA SER A 97 -4.63 -1.54 -14.23
C SER A 97 -5.63 -2.40 -15.02
N LEU A 98 -6.17 -3.44 -14.36
CA LEU A 98 -7.21 -4.30 -14.95
C LEU A 98 -8.49 -3.52 -15.27
N ARG A 99 -8.93 -2.62 -14.38
CA ARG A 99 -10.12 -1.80 -14.60
C ARG A 99 -9.97 -0.86 -15.80
N VAL A 100 -8.81 -0.19 -15.93
CA VAL A 100 -8.53 0.68 -17.09
C VAL A 100 -8.53 -0.12 -18.39
N SER A 101 -7.92 -1.29 -18.40
CA SER A 101 -7.88 -2.18 -19.57
C SER A 101 -9.27 -2.67 -19.98
N ALA A 102 -10.13 -2.98 -19.00
CA ALA A 102 -11.51 -3.39 -19.24
C ALA A 102 -12.34 -2.26 -19.86
N THR A 103 -12.22 -1.03 -19.34
CA THR A 103 -12.95 0.13 -19.87
C THR A 103 -12.53 0.48 -21.30
N LYS A 104 -11.23 0.39 -21.62
CA LYS A 104 -10.75 0.60 -23.00
C LYS A 104 -11.35 -0.42 -23.98
N LYS A 105 -11.31 -1.72 -23.64
CA LYS A 105 -11.91 -2.77 -24.46
C LYS A 105 -13.40 -2.57 -24.67
N GLN A 106 -14.11 -2.12 -23.63
CA GLN A 106 -15.55 -1.88 -23.70
C GLN A 106 -15.88 -0.70 -24.64
N GLY A 107 -15.10 0.39 -24.57
CA GLY A 107 -15.22 1.51 -25.51
C GLY A 107 -14.88 1.13 -26.96
N GLU A 108 -13.90 0.27 -27.19
CA GLU A 108 -13.57 -0.25 -28.52
C GLU A 108 -14.71 -1.10 -29.11
N VAL A 109 -15.36 -1.92 -28.29
CA VAL A 109 -16.52 -2.73 -28.71
C VAL A 109 -17.73 -1.85 -29.02
N GLU A 110 -18.03 -0.86 -28.18
CA GLU A 110 -19.13 0.09 -28.42
C GLU A 110 -18.91 0.93 -29.68
N THR A 111 -17.68 1.36 -29.93
CA THR A 111 -17.33 2.11 -31.15
C THR A 111 -17.48 1.24 -32.39
N ARG A 112 -17.07 -0.03 -32.32
CA ARG A 112 -17.20 -0.99 -33.43
C ARG A 112 -18.66 -1.32 -33.75
N ASN A 113 -19.49 -1.47 -32.72
CA ASN A 113 -20.91 -1.73 -32.90
C ASN A 113 -21.63 -0.51 -33.52
N LYS A 114 -21.34 0.71 -33.06
CA LYS A 114 -21.86 1.93 -33.70
C LYS A 114 -21.48 2.06 -35.17
N LEU A 115 -20.21 1.81 -35.50
CA LEU A 115 -19.75 1.81 -36.89
C LEU A 115 -20.50 0.79 -37.77
N TYR A 116 -20.83 -0.37 -37.20
CA TYR A 116 -21.62 -1.38 -37.89
C TYR A 116 -23.07 -0.93 -38.08
N ASP A 117 -23.69 -0.38 -37.04
CA ASP A 117 -25.07 0.11 -37.08
C ASP A 117 -25.21 1.28 -38.08
N ASP A 118 -24.30 2.27 -38.04
CA ASP A 118 -24.26 3.41 -38.98
C ASP A 118 -24.06 2.95 -40.44
N PHE A 119 -23.27 1.89 -40.66
CA PHE A 119 -23.05 1.32 -41.99
C PHE A 119 -24.31 0.60 -42.51
N VAL A 120 -25.02 -0.13 -41.65
CA VAL A 120 -26.27 -0.80 -42.00
C VAL A 120 -27.36 0.22 -42.32
N GLU A 121 -27.46 1.33 -41.56
CA GLU A 121 -28.41 2.42 -41.85
C GLU A 121 -28.16 3.12 -43.19
N GLN A 122 -26.92 3.16 -43.70
CA GLN A 122 -26.61 3.76 -45.00
C GLN A 122 -26.94 2.84 -46.21
N LEU A 123 -27.16 1.55 -45.97
CA LEU A 123 -27.41 0.56 -47.02
C LEU A 123 -28.91 0.33 -47.31
N PHE A 124 -29.81 0.90 -46.49
CA PHE A 124 -31.27 0.80 -46.61
C PHE A 124 -31.92 2.17 -46.57
#